data_AF-A0A7W0H1L4-F1
#
_entry.id   AF-A0A7W0H1L4-F1
#
_cell.length_a   1.000
_cell.length_b   1.000
_cell.length_c   1.000
_cell.angle_alpha   90.00
_cell.angle_beta   90.00
_cell.angle_gamma   90.00
#
_symmetry.space_group_name_H-M   'P 1'
#
loop_
_entity.id
_entity.type
_entity.pdbx_description
1 polymer ?
#
loop_
_entity_poly.entity_id
_entity_poly.type
_entity_poly.pdbx_seq_one_letter_code
_entity_poly.pdbx_strand_id
1 'polypeptide(L)'
;LCAGAPGELALWLAGLHLDAKARDAVSRAARVAPTLVRELRERERIASELRDLLGGEPPEALALALALGAPAEPILRWVTDLSGVRLEIGGADLLAAGVPEGPAVGRALEETLKRKLDGLLVGREDELRTALELAR
;
A
#
# COMPACT_ATOMS: atom_id res chain seq x y z
N LEU A 1 -24.93 -7.69 -8.23
CA LEU A 1 -23.99 -7.15 -9.24
C LEU A 1 -22.58 -7.68 -8.94
N CYS A 2 -22.36 -8.98 -9.05
CA CYS A 2 -21.04 -9.59 -8.94
C CYS A 2 -21.10 -10.83 -9.82
N ALA A 3 -20.36 -10.85 -10.93
CA ALA A 3 -20.23 -12.06 -11.72
C ALA A 3 -19.61 -13.15 -10.82
N GLY A 4 -20.22 -14.33 -10.77
CA GLY A 4 -19.84 -15.41 -9.86
C GLY A 4 -18.49 -16.05 -10.21
N ALA A 5 -17.93 -15.69 -11.38
CA ALA A 5 -16.68 -16.23 -11.89
C ALA A 5 -15.78 -15.12 -12.50
N PRO A 6 -14.45 -15.19 -12.31
CA PRO A 6 -13.50 -14.22 -12.89
C PRO A 6 -13.57 -14.08 -14.42
N GLY A 7 -13.92 -15.16 -15.13
CA GLY A 7 -14.03 -15.16 -16.60
C GLY A 7 -15.23 -14.36 -17.13
N GLU A 8 -16.35 -14.34 -16.39
CA GLU A 8 -17.52 -13.55 -16.74
C GLU A 8 -17.25 -12.04 -16.61
N LEU A 9 -16.47 -11.65 -15.58
CA LEU A 9 -16.04 -10.27 -15.39
C LEU A 9 -15.16 -9.79 -16.56
N ALA A 10 -14.23 -10.61 -17.03
CA ALA A 10 -13.34 -10.25 -18.13
C ALA A 10 -14.10 -9.99 -19.44
N LEU A 11 -15.07 -10.85 -19.77
CA LEU A 11 -15.92 -10.70 -20.95
C LEU A 11 -16.81 -9.46 -20.86
N TRP A 12 -17.39 -9.20 -19.67
CA TRP A 12 -18.20 -8.01 -19.45
C TRP A 12 -17.36 -6.72 -19.59
N LEU A 13 -16.17 -6.66 -18.97
CA LEU A 13 -15.28 -5.50 -19.08
C LEU A 13 -14.79 -5.26 -20.51
N ALA A 14 -14.61 -6.31 -21.32
CA ALA A 14 -14.23 -6.16 -22.72
C ALA A 14 -15.28 -5.38 -23.55
N GLY A 15 -16.57 -5.50 -23.20
CA GLY A 15 -17.65 -4.77 -23.85
C GLY A 15 -17.79 -3.30 -23.44
N LEU A 16 -17.09 -2.85 -22.39
CA LEU A 16 -17.19 -1.47 -21.89
C LEU A 16 -16.22 -0.49 -22.54
N HIS A 17 -15.36 -0.96 -23.47
CA HIS A 17 -14.36 -0.13 -24.16
C HIS A 17 -13.43 0.67 -23.24
N LEU A 18 -13.15 0.15 -22.04
CA LEU A 18 -12.18 0.73 -21.12
C LEU A 18 -10.75 0.58 -21.68
N ASP A 19 -9.90 1.55 -21.40
CA ASP A 19 -8.47 1.38 -21.62
C ASP A 19 -7.90 0.25 -20.73
N ALA A 20 -6.68 -0.19 -21.03
CA ALA A 20 -6.05 -1.28 -20.28
C ALA A 20 -5.91 -0.97 -18.79
N LYS A 21 -5.54 0.27 -18.43
CA LYS A 21 -5.30 0.68 -17.06
C LYS A 21 -6.60 0.66 -16.23
N ALA A 22 -7.67 1.24 -16.77
CA ALA A 22 -8.98 1.27 -16.12
C ALA A 22 -9.57 -0.14 -15.98
N ARG A 23 -9.44 -0.98 -17.02
CA ARG A 23 -9.86 -2.39 -16.98
C ARG A 23 -9.11 -3.17 -15.91
N ASP A 24 -7.80 -3.00 -15.79
CA ASP A 24 -6.99 -3.68 -14.78
C ASP A 24 -7.34 -3.21 -13.37
N ALA A 25 -7.56 -1.90 -13.18
CA ALA A 25 -7.98 -1.32 -11.91
C ALA A 25 -9.35 -1.86 -11.45
N VAL A 26 -10.36 -1.87 -12.33
CA VAL A 26 -11.70 -2.41 -12.03
C VAL A 26 -11.64 -3.93 -11.78
N SER A 27 -10.87 -4.65 -12.59
CA SER A 27 -10.67 -6.10 -12.43
C SER A 27 -10.02 -6.43 -11.08
N ARG A 28 -9.01 -5.65 -10.67
CA ARG A 28 -8.36 -5.76 -9.37
C ARG A 28 -9.29 -5.37 -8.22
N ALA A 29 -10.03 -4.27 -8.36
CA ALA A 29 -11.01 -3.81 -7.37
C ALA A 29 -12.06 -4.88 -7.08
N ALA A 30 -12.66 -5.47 -8.11
CA ALA A 30 -13.67 -6.50 -7.97
C ALA A 30 -13.15 -7.75 -7.23
N ARG A 31 -11.87 -8.10 -7.39
CA ARG A 31 -11.25 -9.23 -6.68
C ARG A 31 -10.88 -8.90 -5.24
N VAL A 32 -10.34 -7.72 -4.99
CA VAL A 32 -9.69 -7.39 -3.71
C VAL A 32 -10.65 -6.75 -2.72
N ALA A 33 -11.65 -5.99 -3.16
CA ALA A 33 -12.53 -5.25 -2.27
C ALA A 33 -13.25 -6.11 -1.20
N PRO A 34 -13.80 -7.31 -1.50
CA PRO A 34 -14.40 -8.17 -0.47
C PRO A 34 -13.38 -8.62 0.59
N THR A 35 -12.15 -8.88 0.18
CA THR A 35 -11.06 -9.24 1.10
C THR A 35 -10.70 -8.06 1.99
N LEU A 36 -10.61 -6.84 1.45
CA LEU A 36 -10.36 -5.63 2.25
C LEU A 36 -11.45 -5.43 3.31
N VAL A 37 -12.73 -5.62 2.96
CA VAL A 37 -13.85 -5.52 3.92
C VAL A 37 -13.65 -6.49 5.09
N ARG A 38 -13.29 -7.75 4.79
CA ARG A 38 -13.03 -8.77 5.82
C ARG A 38 -11.83 -8.40 6.70
N GLU A 39 -10.68 -8.14 6.07
CA GLU A 39 -9.41 -7.86 6.75
C GLU A 39 -9.47 -6.62 7.65
N LEU A 40 -10.21 -5.59 7.25
CA LEU A 40 -10.39 -4.36 8.02
C LEU A 40 -11.41 -4.49 9.16
N ARG A 41 -12.36 -5.43 9.07
CA ARG A 41 -13.33 -5.71 10.15
C ARG A 41 -12.77 -6.66 11.20
N GLU A 42 -11.82 -7.50 10.82
CA GLU A 42 -11.25 -8.53 11.70
C GLU A 42 -10.53 -7.92 12.91
N ARG A 43 -9.76 -6.86 12.68
CA ARG A 43 -9.05 -6.14 13.75
C ARG A 43 -8.65 -4.73 13.32
N GLU A 44 -8.39 -3.90 14.32
CA GLU A 44 -7.68 -2.64 14.12
C GLU A 44 -6.24 -2.88 13.65
N ARG A 45 -5.73 -1.95 12.84
CA ARG A 45 -4.44 -2.04 12.14
C ARG A 45 -3.64 -0.78 12.40
N ILE A 46 -2.34 -0.95 12.64
CA ILE A 46 -1.41 0.19 12.73
C ILE A 46 -1.09 0.74 11.33
N ALA A 47 -0.38 1.87 11.27
CA ALA A 47 -0.19 2.60 10.02
C ALA A 47 0.62 1.81 8.99
N SER A 48 1.68 1.11 9.41
CA SER A 48 2.47 0.23 8.54
C SER A 48 1.66 -0.94 7.98
N GLU A 49 0.76 -1.52 8.78
CA GLU A 49 -0.13 -2.60 8.33
C GLU A 49 -1.20 -2.10 7.34
N LEU A 50 -1.71 -0.88 7.53
CA LEU A 50 -2.60 -0.24 6.56
C LEU A 50 -1.89 0.00 5.23
N ARG A 51 -0.61 0.39 5.26
CA ARG A 51 0.20 0.51 4.04
C ARG A 51 0.31 -0.83 3.32
N ASP A 52 0.67 -1.89 4.03
CA ASP A 52 0.84 -3.21 3.43
C ASP A 52 -0.47 -3.73 2.81
N LEU A 53 -1.62 -3.42 3.44
CA LEU A 53 -2.94 -3.84 2.98
C LEU A 53 -3.50 -2.98 1.84
N LEU A 54 -3.31 -1.66 1.89
CA LEU A 54 -4.00 -0.69 1.01
C LEU A 54 -3.08 -0.01 -0.02
N GLY A 55 -1.77 0.06 0.25
CA GLY A 55 -0.84 0.87 -0.54
C GLY A 55 -0.55 0.32 -1.93
N GLY A 56 -0.74 -0.98 -2.14
CA GLY A 56 -0.61 -1.64 -3.45
C GLY A 56 -1.92 -1.75 -4.23
N GLU A 57 -3.00 -1.17 -3.73
CA GLU A 57 -4.34 -1.29 -4.31
C GLU A 57 -4.77 -0.03 -5.06
N PRO A 58 -5.51 -0.18 -6.19
CA PRO A 58 -6.00 0.96 -6.94
C PRO A 58 -7.11 1.69 -6.15
N PRO A 59 -7.32 3.00 -6.37
CA PRO A 59 -8.34 3.76 -5.65
C PRO A 59 -9.75 3.19 -5.83
N GLU A 60 -10.05 2.56 -6.97
CA GLU A 60 -11.30 1.86 -7.24
C GLU A 60 -11.52 0.68 -6.26
N ALA A 61 -10.46 -0.01 -5.83
CA ALA A 61 -10.57 -1.09 -4.85
C ALA A 61 -10.95 -0.55 -3.47
N LEU A 62 -10.38 0.59 -3.07
CA LEU A 62 -10.69 1.25 -1.82
C LEU A 62 -12.12 1.80 -1.82
N ALA A 63 -12.52 2.45 -2.91
CA ALA A 63 -13.88 2.97 -3.10
C ALA A 63 -14.92 1.84 -3.11
N LEU A 64 -14.64 0.73 -3.80
CA LEU A 64 -15.54 -0.42 -3.81
C LEU A 64 -15.60 -1.08 -2.44
N ALA A 65 -14.49 -1.20 -1.70
CA ALA A 65 -14.50 -1.74 -0.35
C ALA A 65 -15.39 -0.90 0.59
N LEU A 66 -15.31 0.44 0.51
CA LEU A 66 -16.21 1.35 1.23
C LEU A 66 -17.67 1.12 0.84
N ALA A 67 -17.97 1.00 -0.45
CA ALA A 67 -19.32 0.73 -0.96
C ALA A 67 -19.87 -0.64 -0.50
N LEU A 68 -18.98 -1.63 -0.29
CA LEU A 68 -19.31 -2.95 0.25
C LEU A 68 -19.34 -2.99 1.79
N GLY A 69 -19.14 -1.84 2.45
CA GLY A 69 -19.28 -1.71 3.91
C GLY A 69 -18.00 -1.96 4.70
N ALA A 70 -16.82 -1.79 4.12
CA ALA A 70 -15.59 -1.68 4.90
C ALA A 70 -15.71 -0.51 5.91
N PRO A 71 -15.11 -0.63 7.11
CA PRO A 71 -15.03 0.50 8.02
C PRO A 71 -14.32 1.66 7.34
N ALA A 72 -14.94 2.84 7.36
CA ALA A 72 -14.46 3.99 6.58
C ALA A 72 -13.15 4.57 7.11
N GLU A 73 -13.04 4.66 8.43
CA GLU A 73 -11.92 5.31 9.12
C GLU A 73 -10.53 4.83 8.66
N PRO A 74 -10.18 3.53 8.66
CA PRO A 74 -8.84 3.08 8.25
C PRO A 74 -8.52 3.40 6.78
N ILE A 75 -9.53 3.36 5.90
CA ILE A 75 -9.34 3.69 4.48
C ILE A 75 -9.14 5.20 4.31
N LEU A 76 -9.95 6.01 4.97
CA LEU A 76 -9.84 7.48 4.89
C LEU A 76 -8.51 7.95 5.46
N ARG A 77 -8.13 7.49 6.67
CA ARG A 77 -6.83 7.77 7.28
C ARG A 77 -5.67 7.40 6.37
N TRP A 78 -5.74 6.24 5.70
CA TRP A 78 -4.71 5.86 4.73
C TRP A 78 -4.63 6.85 3.57
N VAL A 79 -5.77 7.15 2.95
CA VAL A 79 -5.82 8.01 1.76
C VAL A 79 -5.40 9.44 2.07
N THR A 80 -5.83 10.01 3.20
CA THR A 80 -5.59 11.44 3.52
C THR A 80 -4.25 11.68 4.18
N ASP A 81 -3.84 10.82 5.12
CA ASP A 81 -2.75 11.15 6.05
C ASP A 81 -1.51 10.29 5.82
N LEU A 82 -1.68 9.00 5.54
CA LEU A 82 -0.57 8.04 5.53
C LEU A 82 0.03 7.81 4.13
N SER A 83 -0.78 7.84 3.08
CA SER A 83 -0.35 7.51 1.70
C SER A 83 0.71 8.46 1.13
N GLY A 84 0.75 9.69 1.65
CA GLY A 84 1.73 10.72 1.30
C GLY A 84 3.04 10.65 2.08
N VAL A 85 3.13 9.84 3.15
CA VAL A 85 4.33 9.74 3.98
C VAL A 85 5.48 9.14 3.17
N ARG A 86 6.63 9.80 3.19
CA ARG A 86 7.86 9.38 2.53
C ARG A 86 9.04 9.54 3.48
N LEU A 87 10.09 8.75 3.25
CA LEU A 87 11.39 9.00 3.86
C LEU A 87 12.00 10.28 3.30
N GLU A 88 12.73 11.00 4.14
CA GLU A 88 13.61 12.11 3.77
C GLU A 88 14.97 11.60 3.27
N ILE A 89 15.27 10.32 3.52
CA ILE A 89 16.44 9.61 2.96
C ILE A 89 16.08 8.76 1.73
N GLY A 90 17.09 8.44 0.93
CA GLY A 90 16.99 7.50 -0.17
C GLY A 90 18.17 6.52 -0.24
N GLY A 91 18.18 5.64 -1.25
CA GLY A 91 19.25 4.66 -1.42
C GLY A 91 20.64 5.30 -1.56
N ALA A 92 20.72 6.47 -2.21
CA ALA A 92 21.97 7.21 -2.35
C ALA A 92 22.61 7.57 -0.99
N ASP A 93 21.80 7.85 0.04
CA ASP A 93 22.30 8.15 1.38
C ASP A 93 22.96 6.92 2.02
N LEU A 94 22.36 5.74 1.83
CA LEU A 94 22.92 4.48 2.33
C LEU A 94 24.21 4.10 1.59
N LEU A 95 24.23 4.27 0.28
CA LEU A 95 25.43 4.02 -0.54
C LEU A 95 26.58 4.97 -0.15
N ALA A 96 26.28 6.26 0.07
CA ALA A 96 27.26 7.24 0.52
C ALA A 96 27.82 6.93 1.92
N ALA A 97 27.01 6.29 2.77
CA ALA A 97 27.43 5.79 4.08
C ALA A 97 28.18 4.44 4.03
N GLY A 98 28.43 3.89 2.83
CA GLY A 98 29.23 2.69 2.62
C GLY A 98 28.45 1.38 2.60
N VAL A 99 27.11 1.42 2.56
CA VAL A 99 26.30 0.20 2.35
C VAL A 99 26.50 -0.28 0.91
N PRO A 100 26.86 -1.55 0.66
CA PRO A 100 26.96 -2.08 -0.69
C PRO A 100 25.62 -2.03 -1.42
N GLU A 101 25.67 -1.76 -2.72
CA GLU A 101 24.47 -1.81 -3.55
C GLU A 101 23.85 -3.21 -3.55
N GLY A 102 22.54 -3.29 -3.38
CA GLY A 102 21.80 -4.53 -3.47
C GLY A 102 20.42 -4.50 -2.82
N PRO A 103 19.70 -5.64 -2.82
CA PRO A 103 18.34 -5.73 -2.27
C PRO A 103 18.22 -5.38 -0.79
N ALA A 104 19.32 -5.45 -0.03
CA ALA A 104 19.36 -5.04 1.37
C ALA A 104 19.02 -3.55 1.56
N VAL A 105 19.46 -2.68 0.65
CA VAL A 105 19.15 -1.24 0.66
C VAL A 105 17.65 -1.01 0.58
N GLY A 106 16.99 -1.65 -0.40
CA GLY A 106 15.54 -1.54 -0.58
C GLY A 106 14.76 -2.06 0.63
N ARG A 107 15.15 -3.22 1.18
CA ARG A 107 14.51 -3.77 2.39
C ARG A 107 14.70 -2.88 3.62
N ALA A 108 15.88 -2.28 3.80
CA ALA A 108 16.15 -1.39 4.92
C ALA A 108 15.31 -0.10 4.83
N LEU A 109 15.22 0.51 3.65
CA LEU A 109 14.36 1.68 3.42
C LEU A 109 12.88 1.36 3.62
N GLU A 110 12.43 0.21 3.12
CA GLU A 110 11.06 -0.25 3.28
C GLU A 110 10.68 -0.39 4.77
N GLU A 111 11.54 -1.05 5.55
CA GLU A 111 11.31 -1.26 6.98
C GLU A 111 11.42 0.06 7.78
N THR A 112 12.32 0.96 7.36
CA THR A 112 12.43 2.30 7.96
C THR A 112 11.17 3.12 7.70
N LEU A 113 10.58 3.03 6.51
CA LEU A 113 9.31 3.69 6.20
C LEU A 113 8.16 3.15 7.07
N LYS A 114 8.12 1.83 7.33
CA LYS A 114 7.13 1.25 8.26
C LYS A 114 7.26 1.83 9.66
N ARG A 115 8.49 1.91 10.18
CA ARG A 115 8.76 2.52 11.50
C ARG A 115 8.38 4.00 11.54
N LYS A 116 8.63 4.77 10.46
CA LYS A 116 8.19 6.16 10.35
C LYS A 116 6.67 6.29 10.38
N LEU A 117 5.96 5.45 9.62
CA LEU A 117 4.50 5.41 9.59
C LEU A 117 3.91 5.11 10.97
N ASP A 118 4.54 4.22 11.74
CA ASP A 118 4.13 3.88 13.10
C ASP A 118 4.56 4.93 14.14
N GLY A 119 5.12 6.06 13.71
CA GLY A 119 5.48 7.19 14.58
C GLY A 119 6.75 6.99 15.39
N LEU A 120 7.60 6.03 15.03
CA LEU A 120 8.81 5.69 15.78
C LEU A 120 10.04 6.54 15.39
N LEU A 121 9.98 7.26 14.27
CA LEU A 121 11.10 8.01 13.71
C LEU A 121 10.70 9.46 13.47
N VAL A 122 11.56 10.40 13.87
CA VAL A 122 11.33 11.84 13.67
C VAL A 122 12.51 12.44 12.90
N GLY A 123 12.25 12.82 11.65
CA GLY A 123 13.20 13.52 10.79
C GLY A 123 14.30 12.63 10.19
N ARG A 124 15.08 13.24 9.30
CA ARG A 124 16.10 12.57 8.48
C ARG A 124 17.17 11.80 9.25
N GLU A 125 17.62 12.31 10.40
CA GLU A 125 18.72 11.67 11.15
C GLU A 125 18.31 10.32 11.75
N ASP A 126 17.11 10.25 12.33
CA ASP A 126 16.53 9.02 12.87
C ASP A 126 16.30 7.97 11.78
N GLU A 127 15.81 8.42 10.62
CA GLU A 127 15.65 7.56 9.43
C GLU A 127 17.00 6.98 8.97
N LEU A 128 18.03 7.83 8.82
CA LEU A 128 19.33 7.38 8.34
C LEU A 128 19.95 6.38 9.29
N ARG A 129 19.96 6.67 10.59
CA ARG A 129 20.49 5.76 11.62
C ARG A 129 19.79 4.40 11.54
N THR A 130 18.46 4.40 11.50
CA THR A 130 17.65 3.18 11.45
C THR A 130 17.90 2.38 10.18
N ALA A 131 17.96 3.03 9.02
CA ALA A 131 18.22 2.37 7.75
C ALA A 131 19.63 1.74 7.70
N LEU A 132 20.64 2.41 8.28
CA LEU A 132 21.99 1.86 8.36
C LEU A 132 22.10 0.66 9.30
N GLU A 133 21.36 0.67 10.42
CA GLU A 133 21.29 -0.49 11.32
C GLU A 133 20.64 -1.70 10.62
N LEU A 134 19.60 -1.47 9.82
CA LEU A 134 18.87 -2.52 9.09
C LEU A 134 19.61 -3.06 7.85
N ALA A 135 20.57 -2.30 7.32
CA ALA A 135 21.30 -2.66 6.10
C ALA A 135 22.60 -3.44 6.35
N ARG A 136 23.01 -3.61 7.62
CA ARG A 136 24.17 -4.39 8.06
C ARG A 136 23.83 -5.87 8.17
#